data_AF-A0A4V6RGN6-F1
#
_entry.id   AF-A0A4V6RGN6-F1
#
_cell.length_a   1.000
_cell.length_b   1.000
_cell.length_c   1.000
_cell.angle_alpha   90.00
_cell.angle_beta   90.00
_cell.angle_gamma   90.00
#
_symmetry.space_group_name_H-M   'P 1'
#
loop_
_entity.id
_entity.type
_entity.pdbx_description
1 polymer ?
#
loop_
_entity_poly.entity_id
_entity_poly.type
_entity_poly.pdbx_seq_one_letter_code
_entity_poly.pdbx_strand_id
1 'polypeptide(L)'
;MEQIHDRIYIFLGTPMSLIDMMNSMQGQRLLDNGEYMVIHVNVMTYSQREAQKYLWKPEHFDHLKNCLEPKDFLKRARSLMVVVSTPPTQNYEDFTKKVRHYNSIEPFNFLVPELLRKYEILYCIIDYTLWPFWVDTHVDPPFRKGAQNKVVDAHGRTVRHYSDVPDVLKQLSGEGYELGVASRTSEIKGAKQLLDLFGWKRYFKYVEIFPGSKITHFSDIHKNSHIDYKDMLFFDDEARNIMEVGKLGVYGVLVGDGVNRRVVEDALRSFSKQ
;
A
#
# COMPACT_ATOMS: atom_id res chain seq x y z
N MET A 1 -1.22 -42.72 43.11
CA MET A 1 -1.60 -41.55 42.28
C MET A 1 -0.95 -41.76 40.93
N GLU A 2 -1.71 -42.23 39.95
CA GLU A 2 -1.22 -42.33 38.57
C GLU A 2 -1.05 -40.92 38.02
N GLN A 3 0.17 -40.62 37.59
CA GLN A 3 0.50 -39.34 36.99
C GLN A 3 -0.01 -39.39 35.55
N ILE A 4 -1.15 -38.76 35.28
CA ILE A 4 -1.69 -38.61 33.92
C ILE A 4 -0.69 -37.74 33.15
N HIS A 5 0.09 -38.35 32.27
CA HIS A 5 1.00 -37.64 31.40
C HIS A 5 0.30 -37.41 30.06
N ASP A 6 -0.34 -36.25 29.90
CA ASP A 6 -0.78 -35.80 28.58
C ASP A 6 0.46 -35.61 27.70
N ARG A 7 0.54 -36.36 26.59
CA ARG A 7 1.70 -36.36 25.68
C ARG A 7 1.39 -35.52 24.46
N ILE A 8 2.11 -34.41 24.30
CA ILE A 8 1.97 -33.50 23.18
C ILE A 8 3.07 -33.78 22.15
N TYR A 9 2.65 -34.05 20.90
CA TYR A 9 3.54 -34.20 19.76
C TYR A 9 3.49 -32.94 18.90
N ILE A 10 4.64 -32.32 18.65
CA ILE A 10 4.76 -31.21 17.71
C ILE A 10 5.18 -31.79 16.36
N PHE A 11 4.29 -31.69 15.36
CA PHE A 11 4.53 -32.21 14.02
C PHE A 11 4.90 -31.09 13.03
N LEU A 12 6.13 -31.16 12.53
CA LEU A 12 6.68 -30.26 11.53
C LEU A 12 6.81 -31.03 10.20
N GLY A 13 5.88 -30.80 9.27
CA GLY A 13 5.83 -31.53 8.01
C GLY A 13 4.70 -31.07 7.12
N THR A 14 4.43 -31.80 6.03
CA THR A 14 3.31 -31.48 5.13
C THR A 14 1.97 -31.92 5.71
N PRO A 15 0.84 -31.32 5.31
CA PRO A 15 -0.50 -31.78 5.74
C PRO A 15 -0.78 -33.25 5.38
N MET A 16 -0.24 -33.75 4.27
CA MET A 16 -0.37 -35.16 3.89
C MET A 16 0.35 -36.09 4.88
N SER A 17 1.59 -35.75 5.22
CA SER A 17 2.37 -36.50 6.21
C SER A 17 1.77 -36.42 7.62
N LEU A 18 1.12 -35.29 7.97
CA LEU A 18 0.36 -35.15 9.21
C LEU A 18 -0.79 -36.16 9.25
N ILE A 19 -1.58 -36.25 8.18
CA ILE A 19 -2.69 -37.19 8.09
C ILE A 19 -2.19 -38.63 8.24
N ASP A 20 -1.09 -38.98 7.57
CA ASP A 20 -0.50 -40.31 7.66
C ASP A 20 -0.04 -40.64 9.09
N MET A 21 0.67 -39.72 9.75
CA MET A 21 1.08 -39.88 11.14
C MET A 21 -0.13 -40.08 12.07
N MET A 22 -1.14 -39.22 11.94
CA MET A 22 -2.36 -39.27 12.76
C MET A 22 -3.14 -40.58 12.53
N ASN A 23 -3.15 -41.10 11.30
CA ASN A 23 -3.74 -42.41 11.00
C ASN A 23 -2.95 -43.55 11.66
N SER A 24 -1.62 -43.49 11.65
CA SER A 24 -0.77 -44.47 12.35
C SER A 24 -1.00 -44.42 13.87
N MET A 25 -1.10 -43.22 14.46
CA MET A 25 -1.40 -43.06 15.90
C MET A 25 -2.79 -43.60 16.26
N GLN A 26 -3.80 -43.34 15.43
CA GLN A 26 -5.14 -43.90 15.62
C GLN A 26 -5.16 -45.43 15.47
N GLY A 27 -4.39 -45.98 14.53
CA GLY A 27 -4.25 -47.43 14.36
C GLY A 27 -3.65 -48.12 15.60
N GLN A 28 -2.79 -47.40 16.33
CA GLN A 28 -2.24 -47.81 17.63
C GLN A 28 -3.14 -47.43 18.82
N ARG A 29 -4.33 -46.88 18.58
CA ARG A 29 -5.31 -46.43 19.60
C ARG A 29 -4.78 -45.36 20.57
N LEU A 30 -3.72 -44.64 20.20
CA LEU A 30 -3.14 -43.60 21.05
C LEU A 30 -4.09 -42.41 21.25
N LEU A 31 -4.97 -42.15 20.29
CA LEU A 31 -5.88 -41.00 20.31
C LEU A 31 -7.25 -41.31 20.94
N ASP A 32 -7.49 -42.55 21.39
CA ASP A 32 -8.82 -42.98 21.84
C ASP A 32 -9.29 -42.31 23.14
N ASN A 33 -8.35 -42.07 24.07
CA ASN A 33 -8.63 -41.53 25.40
C ASN A 33 -8.38 -40.02 25.53
N GLY A 34 -7.84 -39.38 24.48
CA GLY A 34 -7.45 -37.96 24.53
C GLY A 34 -6.15 -37.67 25.30
N GLU A 35 -5.44 -38.70 25.78
CA GLU A 35 -4.12 -38.57 26.45
C GLU A 35 -3.00 -38.09 25.51
N TYR A 36 -3.23 -38.19 24.19
CA TYR A 36 -2.28 -37.81 23.15
C TYR A 36 -2.88 -36.71 22.28
N MET A 37 -2.11 -35.63 22.13
CA MET A 37 -2.47 -34.49 21.30
C MET A 37 -1.36 -34.19 20.30
N VAL A 38 -1.74 -33.80 19.09
CA VAL A 38 -0.81 -33.39 18.04
C VAL A 38 -1.01 -31.91 17.73
N ILE A 39 0.09 -31.17 17.79
CA ILE A 39 0.16 -29.78 17.36
C ILE A 39 0.88 -29.74 16.01
N HIS A 40 0.17 -29.34 14.97
CA HIS A 40 0.78 -29.06 13.67
C HIS A 40 1.00 -27.56 13.50
N VAL A 41 2.23 -27.16 13.19
CA VAL A 41 2.57 -25.76 12.92
C VAL A 41 2.72 -25.57 11.42
N ASN A 42 1.92 -24.66 10.85
CA ASN A 42 1.96 -24.30 9.44
C ASN A 42 2.19 -22.80 9.29
N VAL A 43 3.27 -22.44 8.58
CA VAL A 43 3.66 -21.04 8.32
C VAL A 43 2.86 -20.40 7.18
N MET A 44 2.05 -21.18 6.47
CA MET A 44 1.17 -20.65 5.42
C MET A 44 -0.03 -19.95 6.04
N THR A 45 -0.48 -18.89 5.37
CA THR A 45 -1.65 -18.11 5.78
C THR A 45 -2.90 -18.99 5.83
N TYR A 46 -3.66 -18.87 6.92
CA TYR A 46 -4.93 -19.56 7.08
C TYR A 46 -5.98 -19.07 6.08
N SER A 47 -6.66 -20.02 5.45
CA SER A 47 -7.89 -19.82 4.71
C SER A 47 -8.91 -20.86 5.15
N GLN A 48 -10.11 -20.41 5.52
CA GLN A 48 -11.19 -21.31 5.95
C GLN A 48 -11.54 -22.34 4.87
N ARG A 49 -11.42 -21.97 3.58
CA ARG A 49 -11.66 -22.89 2.45
C ARG A 49 -10.65 -24.03 2.37
N GLU A 50 -9.45 -23.84 2.91
CA GLU A 50 -8.39 -24.83 2.86
C GLU A 50 -8.27 -25.65 4.15
N ALA A 51 -9.06 -25.37 5.19
CA ALA A 51 -8.96 -26.04 6.49
C ALA A 51 -9.09 -27.57 6.38
N GLN A 52 -9.85 -28.06 5.40
CA GLN A 52 -10.05 -29.48 5.13
C GLN A 52 -8.76 -30.25 4.81
N LYS A 53 -7.70 -29.59 4.31
CA LYS A 53 -6.42 -30.24 3.95
C LYS A 53 -5.68 -30.85 5.14
N TYR A 54 -5.99 -30.42 6.36
CA TYR A 54 -5.39 -30.96 7.59
C TYR A 54 -6.10 -32.22 8.10
N LEU A 55 -7.31 -32.47 7.63
CA LEU A 55 -8.18 -33.55 8.10
C LEU A 55 -8.34 -34.67 7.07
N TRP A 56 -8.27 -34.32 5.78
CA TRP A 56 -8.59 -35.20 4.67
C TRP A 56 -7.52 -35.16 3.58
N LYS A 57 -7.29 -36.32 2.95
CA LYS A 57 -6.55 -36.41 1.69
C LYS A 57 -7.44 -35.90 0.55
N PRO A 58 -6.86 -35.37 -0.54
CA PRO A 58 -7.64 -34.86 -1.68
C PRO A 58 -8.67 -35.84 -2.24
N GLU A 59 -8.33 -37.13 -2.26
CA GLU A 59 -9.19 -38.22 -2.71
C GLU A 59 -10.50 -38.33 -1.90
N HIS A 60 -10.55 -37.80 -0.67
CA HIS A 60 -11.71 -37.89 0.19
C HIS A 60 -12.65 -36.68 0.11
N PHE A 61 -12.26 -35.60 -0.58
CA PHE A 61 -13.04 -34.35 -0.61
C PHE A 61 -14.42 -34.53 -1.26
N ASP A 62 -14.53 -35.35 -2.31
CA ASP A 62 -15.77 -35.53 -3.08
C ASP A 62 -16.56 -36.79 -2.69
N HIS A 63 -15.98 -37.66 -1.86
CA HIS A 63 -16.56 -38.99 -1.54
C HIS A 63 -17.19 -39.07 -0.15
N LEU A 64 -16.76 -38.24 0.80
CA LEU A 64 -17.28 -38.26 2.17
C LEU A 64 -18.38 -37.22 2.35
N LYS A 65 -19.58 -37.66 2.75
CA LYS A 65 -20.71 -36.75 2.94
C LYS A 65 -20.67 -36.05 4.30
N ASN A 66 -20.04 -36.67 5.29
CA ASN A 66 -19.94 -36.11 6.64
C ASN A 66 -18.80 -36.75 7.46
N CYS A 67 -18.47 -36.10 8.58
CA CYS A 67 -17.40 -36.52 9.50
C CYS A 67 -17.70 -37.82 10.31
N LEU A 68 -18.89 -38.41 10.17
CA LEU A 68 -19.29 -39.62 10.88
C LEU A 68 -19.11 -40.89 10.04
N GLU A 69 -18.95 -40.76 8.72
CA GLU A 69 -18.76 -41.90 7.83
C GLU A 69 -17.45 -42.65 8.12
N PRO A 70 -16.29 -41.99 8.31
CA PRO A 70 -15.05 -42.70 8.55
C PRO A 70 -14.91 -43.07 10.02
N LYS A 71 -14.62 -44.36 10.26
CA LYS A 71 -14.41 -44.92 11.59
C LYS A 71 -13.29 -44.17 12.32
N ASP A 72 -13.54 -43.83 13.59
CA ASP A 72 -12.60 -43.16 14.51
C ASP A 72 -12.12 -41.76 14.07
N PHE A 73 -12.69 -41.18 13.00
CA PHE A 73 -12.31 -39.84 12.51
C PHE A 73 -12.44 -38.76 13.58
N LEU A 74 -13.58 -38.72 14.27
CA LEU A 74 -13.86 -37.67 15.25
C LEU A 74 -12.85 -37.66 16.41
N LYS A 75 -12.39 -38.83 16.84
CA LYS A 75 -11.38 -38.93 17.91
C LYS A 75 -10.06 -38.35 17.42
N ARG A 76 -9.61 -38.79 16.24
CA ARG A 76 -8.41 -38.28 15.57
C ARG A 76 -8.45 -36.76 15.36
N ALA A 77 -9.57 -36.24 14.86
CA ALA A 77 -9.76 -34.82 14.57
C ALA A 77 -9.76 -33.97 15.86
N ARG A 78 -10.33 -34.47 16.96
CA ARG A 78 -10.34 -33.79 18.27
C ARG A 78 -8.95 -33.73 18.92
N SER A 79 -8.07 -34.68 18.60
CA SER A 79 -6.69 -34.70 19.09
C SER A 79 -5.72 -33.83 18.28
N LEU A 80 -6.18 -33.08 17.27
CA LEU A 80 -5.34 -32.22 16.44
C LEU A 80 -5.58 -30.73 16.74
N MET A 81 -4.52 -30.00 17.06
CA MET A 81 -4.49 -28.54 17.01
C MET A 81 -3.58 -28.07 15.88
N VAL A 82 -4.12 -27.24 14.98
CA VAL A 82 -3.35 -26.64 13.90
C VAL A 82 -3.08 -25.17 14.24
N VAL A 83 -1.81 -24.83 14.36
CA VAL A 83 -1.33 -23.45 14.52
C VAL A 83 -0.97 -22.94 13.14
N VAL A 84 -1.69 -21.93 12.68
CA VAL A 84 -1.56 -21.32 11.35
C VAL A 84 -1.35 -19.82 11.48
N SER A 85 -0.61 -19.23 10.55
CA SER A 85 -0.48 -17.77 10.49
C SER A 85 -1.83 -17.15 10.13
N THR A 86 -2.29 -16.22 10.96
CA THR A 86 -3.50 -15.43 10.70
C THR A 86 -3.34 -14.67 9.38
N PRO A 87 -4.37 -14.62 8.50
CA PRO A 87 -4.37 -13.68 7.39
C PRO A 87 -4.20 -12.25 7.91
N PRO A 88 -3.56 -11.37 7.13
CA PRO A 88 -3.41 -9.98 7.53
C PRO A 88 -4.80 -9.38 7.80
N THR A 89 -5.08 -9.06 9.06
CA THR A 89 -6.31 -8.37 9.48
C THR A 89 -6.24 -6.89 9.11
N GLN A 90 -7.38 -6.19 9.12
CA GLN A 90 -7.39 -4.72 9.06
C GLN A 90 -6.43 -4.16 10.13
N ASN A 91 -5.66 -3.12 9.77
CA ASN A 91 -4.52 -2.55 10.51
C ASN A 91 -3.19 -3.31 10.39
N TYR A 92 -3.00 -4.12 9.34
CA TYR A 92 -1.69 -4.72 9.05
C TYR A 92 -0.60 -3.68 8.71
N GLU A 93 -0.98 -2.46 8.33
CA GLU A 93 -0.05 -1.35 8.11
C GLU A 93 0.72 -0.98 9.38
N ASP A 94 0.05 -0.86 10.52
CA ASP A 94 0.70 -0.55 11.81
C ASP A 94 1.65 -1.67 12.24
N PHE A 95 1.23 -2.92 12.05
CA PHE A 95 2.08 -4.08 12.31
C PHE A 95 3.32 -4.06 11.41
N THR A 96 3.14 -3.81 10.11
CA THR A 96 4.24 -3.74 9.14
C THR A 96 5.18 -2.58 9.45
N LYS A 97 4.65 -1.42 9.86
CA LYS A 97 5.44 -0.26 10.32
C LYS A 97 6.30 -0.63 11.53
N LYS A 98 5.73 -1.32 12.53
CA LYS A 98 6.48 -1.80 13.71
C LYS A 98 7.55 -2.83 13.35
N VAL A 99 7.23 -3.80 12.50
CA VAL A 99 8.19 -4.81 12.04
C VAL A 99 9.37 -4.15 11.31
N ARG A 100 9.10 -3.19 10.41
CA ARG A 100 10.16 -2.41 9.75
C ARG A 100 11.03 -1.65 10.75
N HIS A 101 10.43 -1.00 11.75
CA HIS A 101 11.15 -0.26 12.78
C HIS A 101 12.09 -1.18 13.58
N TYR A 102 11.58 -2.29 14.13
CA TYR A 102 12.40 -3.20 14.93
C TYR A 102 13.46 -3.93 14.11
N ASN A 103 13.21 -4.21 12.83
CA ASN A 103 14.23 -4.76 11.94
C ASN A 103 15.38 -3.77 11.66
N SER A 104 15.11 -2.46 11.71
CA SER A 104 16.11 -1.41 11.41
C SER A 104 17.01 -1.04 12.59
N ILE A 105 16.71 -1.52 13.79
CA ILE A 105 17.48 -1.25 15.01
C ILE A 105 18.13 -2.54 15.53
N GLU A 106 18.97 -2.42 16.56
CA GLU A 106 19.56 -3.58 17.22
C GLU A 106 18.47 -4.53 17.78
N PRO A 107 18.68 -5.86 17.73
CA PRO A 107 19.90 -6.57 17.31
C PRO A 107 19.98 -6.86 15.79
N PHE A 108 18.98 -6.48 15.01
CA PHE A 108 18.85 -6.92 13.62
C PHE A 108 19.63 -6.07 12.63
N ASN A 109 19.52 -4.74 12.72
CA ASN A 109 20.14 -3.78 11.80
C ASN A 109 19.98 -4.17 10.31
N PHE A 110 18.81 -4.70 9.93
CA PHE A 110 18.52 -5.11 8.55
C PHE A 110 18.25 -3.90 7.67
N LEU A 111 18.90 -3.89 6.50
CA LEU A 111 18.61 -2.92 5.45
C LEU A 111 17.26 -3.26 4.81
N VAL A 112 16.33 -2.31 4.79
CA VAL A 112 15.03 -2.52 4.14
C VAL A 112 15.25 -2.63 2.61
N PRO A 113 14.90 -3.77 1.98
CA PRO A 113 15.03 -3.93 0.53
C PRO A 113 14.29 -2.82 -0.22
N GLU A 114 14.85 -2.33 -1.33
CA GLU A 114 14.22 -1.27 -2.16
C GLU A 114 12.78 -1.62 -2.57
N LEU A 115 12.50 -2.90 -2.78
CA LEU A 115 11.17 -3.41 -3.11
C LEU A 115 10.13 -3.21 -1.98
N LEU A 116 10.56 -3.23 -0.72
CA LEU A 116 9.72 -3.01 0.47
C LEU A 116 9.73 -1.56 0.93
N ARG A 117 10.67 -0.77 0.42
CA ARG A 117 10.63 0.70 0.35
C ARG A 117 9.71 1.18 -0.78
N LYS A 118 8.73 0.39 -1.24
CA LYS A 118 7.68 0.93 -2.12
C LYS A 118 6.83 1.89 -1.29
N TYR A 119 7.35 3.09 -1.14
CA TYR A 119 6.91 4.10 -0.20
C TYR A 119 5.45 4.45 -0.48
N GLU A 120 4.73 4.79 0.57
CA GLU A 120 3.57 5.69 0.52
C GLU A 120 4.11 7.09 0.14
N ILE A 121 4.83 7.22 -0.99
CA ILE A 121 5.32 8.52 -1.44
C ILE A 121 4.13 9.30 -1.96
N LEU A 122 3.91 10.43 -1.30
CA LEU A 122 3.04 11.46 -1.83
C LEU A 122 3.85 12.36 -2.76
N TYR A 123 3.41 12.44 -4.01
CA TYR A 123 3.99 13.31 -5.03
C TYR A 123 3.16 14.59 -5.18
N CYS A 124 3.72 15.74 -4.79
CA CYS A 124 3.00 17.03 -4.81
C CYS A 124 3.47 17.94 -5.96
N ILE A 125 2.51 18.54 -6.68
CA ILE A 125 2.73 19.41 -7.87
C ILE A 125 1.99 20.77 -7.74
N ILE A 126 2.46 21.84 -8.40
CA ILE A 126 1.89 23.20 -8.42
C ILE A 126 1.70 23.77 -9.87
N ASP A 127 1.26 25.03 -9.99
CA ASP A 127 1.43 25.92 -11.14
C ASP A 127 2.90 25.98 -11.60
N TYR A 128 3.16 26.20 -12.89
CA TYR A 128 4.49 26.06 -13.53
C TYR A 128 5.12 24.66 -13.51
N THR A 129 4.50 23.68 -12.85
CA THR A 129 4.91 22.26 -12.94
C THR A 129 3.93 21.40 -13.75
N LEU A 130 2.62 21.70 -13.75
CA LEU A 130 1.63 21.06 -14.65
C LEU A 130 1.44 21.80 -15.99
N TRP A 131 1.48 23.12 -15.94
CA TRP A 131 1.28 24.01 -17.09
C TRP A 131 2.22 25.21 -17.02
N PRO A 132 2.63 25.80 -18.15
CA PRO A 132 3.67 26.84 -18.19
C PRO A 132 3.11 28.27 -17.96
N PHE A 133 2.20 28.45 -17.00
CA PHE A 133 1.60 29.77 -16.71
C PHE A 133 1.00 29.87 -15.30
N TRP A 134 0.82 31.09 -14.79
CA TRP A 134 -0.02 31.35 -13.61
C TRP A 134 -1.49 31.49 -13.99
N VAL A 135 -2.35 30.70 -13.34
CA VAL A 135 -3.80 30.66 -13.60
C VAL A 135 -4.49 31.99 -13.29
N ASP A 136 -3.98 32.74 -12.30
CA ASP A 136 -4.55 34.01 -11.87
C ASP A 136 -4.03 35.24 -12.64
N THR A 137 -3.09 35.04 -13.57
CA THR A 137 -2.41 36.15 -14.26
C THR A 137 -2.48 36.05 -15.78
N HIS A 138 -2.22 34.87 -16.35
CA HIS A 138 -1.97 34.72 -17.80
C HIS A 138 -3.17 34.24 -18.60
N VAL A 139 -4.22 33.77 -17.93
CA VAL A 139 -5.41 33.19 -18.54
C VAL A 139 -6.67 33.74 -17.86
N ASP A 140 -7.80 33.71 -18.56
CA ASP A 140 -9.06 34.27 -18.06
C ASP A 140 -10.11 33.18 -17.87
N PRO A 141 -10.36 32.73 -16.62
CA PRO A 141 -11.48 31.84 -16.32
C PRO A 141 -12.85 32.47 -16.67
N PRO A 142 -13.92 31.67 -16.86
CA PRO A 142 -13.95 30.21 -16.76
C PRO A 142 -13.40 29.53 -18.02
N PHE A 143 -12.90 28.32 -17.82
CA PHE A 143 -12.40 27.45 -18.88
C PHE A 143 -13.51 26.55 -19.45
N ARG A 144 -13.33 26.11 -20.69
CA ARG A 144 -14.24 25.15 -21.35
C ARG A 144 -13.51 24.28 -22.35
N LYS A 145 -14.15 23.19 -22.76
CA LYS A 145 -13.74 22.42 -23.94
C LYS A 145 -14.11 23.20 -25.21
N GLY A 146 -13.11 23.58 -25.99
CA GLY A 146 -13.24 24.11 -27.32
C GLY A 146 -13.18 23.02 -28.40
N ALA A 147 -12.92 23.44 -29.64
CA ALA A 147 -12.78 22.53 -30.77
C ALA A 147 -11.67 21.50 -30.55
N GLN A 148 -11.85 20.29 -31.10
CA GLN A 148 -10.89 19.17 -30.99
C GLN A 148 -10.53 18.82 -29.54
N ASN A 149 -11.48 19.00 -28.60
CA ASN A 149 -11.30 18.67 -27.17
C ASN A 149 -10.18 19.47 -26.46
N LYS A 150 -9.72 20.57 -27.08
CA LYS A 150 -8.74 21.48 -26.47
C LYS A 150 -9.40 22.31 -25.38
N VAL A 151 -8.67 22.62 -24.31
CA VAL A 151 -9.15 23.53 -23.27
C VAL A 151 -8.91 24.96 -23.72
N VAL A 152 -9.91 25.82 -23.58
CA VAL A 152 -9.83 27.25 -23.89
C VAL A 152 -10.34 28.08 -22.72
N ASP A 153 -9.82 29.30 -22.61
CA ASP A 153 -10.27 30.29 -21.62
C ASP A 153 -11.51 31.07 -22.11
N ALA A 154 -11.96 32.06 -21.33
CA ALA A 154 -13.13 32.88 -21.63
C ALA A 154 -13.00 33.63 -22.97
N HIS A 155 -11.77 34.02 -23.35
CA HIS A 155 -11.46 34.71 -24.60
C HIS A 155 -11.20 33.76 -25.77
N GLY A 156 -11.31 32.44 -25.57
CA GLY A 156 -11.06 31.43 -26.59
C GLY A 156 -9.57 31.14 -26.84
N ARG A 157 -8.67 31.65 -26.00
CA ARG A 157 -7.24 31.33 -26.07
C ARG A 157 -7.05 29.89 -25.61
N THR A 158 -6.23 29.13 -26.35
CA THR A 158 -5.96 27.73 -26.02
C THR A 158 -5.06 27.63 -24.79
N VAL A 159 -5.55 26.95 -23.76
CA VAL A 159 -4.82 26.65 -22.53
C VAL A 159 -4.06 25.35 -22.73
N ARG A 160 -2.72 25.39 -22.58
CA ARG A 160 -1.83 24.24 -22.82
C ARG A 160 -1.18 23.78 -21.51
N HIS A 161 -0.77 22.52 -21.46
CA HIS A 161 0.05 21.96 -20.40
C HIS A 161 1.38 21.44 -20.96
N TYR A 162 2.33 21.10 -20.09
CA TYR A 162 3.55 20.41 -20.52
C TYR A 162 3.21 19.05 -21.14
N SER A 163 3.93 18.67 -22.21
CA SER A 163 3.62 17.48 -23.00
C SER A 163 3.69 16.18 -22.21
N ASP A 164 4.61 16.12 -21.24
CA ASP A 164 4.97 14.89 -20.55
C ASP A 164 4.09 14.62 -19.31
N VAL A 165 3.39 15.66 -18.81
CA VAL A 165 2.57 15.60 -17.60
C VAL A 165 1.52 14.48 -17.63
N PRO A 166 0.74 14.28 -18.72
CA PRO A 166 -0.23 13.19 -18.78
C PRO A 166 0.39 11.80 -18.56
N ASP A 167 1.55 11.55 -19.15
CA ASP A 167 2.24 10.26 -19.05
C ASP A 167 2.88 10.08 -17.68
N VAL A 168 3.47 11.14 -17.11
CA VAL A 168 4.02 11.13 -15.74
C VAL A 168 2.93 10.82 -14.72
N LEU A 169 1.78 11.51 -14.77
CA LEU A 169 0.67 11.28 -13.84
C LEU A 169 0.13 9.85 -13.95
N LYS A 170 0.00 9.35 -15.19
CA LYS A 170 -0.46 7.99 -15.44
C LYS A 170 0.54 6.95 -14.92
N GLN A 171 1.83 7.16 -15.15
CA GLN A 171 2.89 6.27 -14.68
C GLN A 171 2.90 6.20 -13.15
N LEU A 172 2.99 7.34 -12.48
CA LEU A 172 3.07 7.39 -11.01
C LEU A 172 1.83 6.78 -10.36
N SER A 173 0.64 7.11 -10.88
CA SER A 173 -0.60 6.51 -10.40
C SER A 173 -0.64 4.99 -10.62
N GLY A 174 -0.16 4.50 -11.77
CA GLY A 174 -0.08 3.07 -12.08
C GLY A 174 0.96 2.31 -11.25
N GLU A 175 2.03 2.98 -10.82
CA GLU A 175 3.04 2.43 -9.94
C GLU A 175 2.58 2.38 -8.46
N GLY A 176 1.50 3.09 -8.14
CA GLY A 176 0.83 3.08 -6.83
C GLY A 176 1.19 4.25 -5.93
N TYR A 177 1.83 5.30 -6.47
CA TYR A 177 2.09 6.54 -5.74
C TYR A 177 0.79 7.29 -5.45
N GLU A 178 0.74 7.93 -4.29
CA GLU A 178 -0.32 8.88 -4.00
C GLU A 178 0.07 10.24 -4.59
N LEU A 179 -0.88 10.94 -5.20
CA LEU A 179 -0.61 12.22 -5.83
C LEU A 179 -1.40 13.32 -5.14
N GLY A 180 -0.72 14.45 -4.91
CA GLY A 180 -1.26 15.65 -4.30
C GLY A 180 -1.04 16.89 -5.17
N VAL A 181 -1.86 17.91 -4.97
CA VAL A 181 -1.66 19.26 -5.49
C VAL A 181 -1.54 20.22 -4.32
N ALA A 182 -0.53 21.08 -4.35
CA ALA A 182 -0.35 22.17 -3.41
C ALA A 182 -0.11 23.47 -4.18
N SER A 183 -1.13 24.31 -4.37
CA SER A 183 -1.00 25.57 -5.10
C SER A 183 -1.41 26.78 -4.28
N ARG A 184 -0.61 27.85 -4.38
CA ARG A 184 -0.82 29.14 -3.70
C ARG A 184 -1.70 30.10 -4.50
N THR A 185 -2.23 29.68 -5.66
CA THR A 185 -3.01 30.56 -6.54
C THR A 185 -4.24 31.12 -5.84
N SER A 186 -4.54 32.37 -6.15
CA SER A 186 -5.81 33.02 -5.75
C SER A 186 -6.99 32.56 -6.61
N GLU A 187 -6.73 32.06 -7.81
CA GLU A 187 -7.74 31.58 -8.75
C GLU A 187 -8.07 30.09 -8.52
N ILE A 188 -8.65 29.82 -7.34
CA ILE A 188 -8.94 28.46 -6.86
C ILE A 188 -9.93 27.75 -7.78
N LYS A 189 -10.96 28.46 -8.27
CA LYS A 189 -12.02 27.85 -9.09
C LYS A 189 -11.47 27.49 -10.46
N GLY A 190 -10.72 28.40 -11.08
CA GLY A 190 -10.06 28.15 -12.36
C GLY A 190 -9.08 26.98 -12.30
N ALA A 191 -8.21 26.92 -11.29
CA ALA A 191 -7.25 25.83 -11.15
C ALA A 191 -7.94 24.46 -11.01
N LYS A 192 -8.97 24.35 -10.16
CA LYS A 192 -9.77 23.12 -10.02
C LYS A 192 -10.49 22.74 -11.30
N GLN A 193 -10.99 23.73 -12.05
CA GLN A 193 -11.64 23.51 -13.33
C GLN A 193 -10.67 22.96 -14.39
N LEU A 194 -9.43 23.45 -14.42
CA LEU A 194 -8.41 22.91 -15.33
C LEU A 194 -8.09 21.45 -15.02
N LEU A 195 -7.91 21.08 -13.75
CA LEU A 195 -7.70 19.69 -13.35
C LEU A 195 -8.82 18.76 -13.83
N ASP A 196 -10.07 19.24 -13.82
CA ASP A 196 -11.23 18.49 -14.28
C ASP A 196 -11.28 18.40 -15.82
N LEU A 197 -11.09 19.52 -16.52
CA LEU A 197 -11.13 19.58 -17.99
C LEU A 197 -9.99 18.81 -18.65
N PHE A 198 -8.80 18.77 -18.04
CA PHE A 198 -7.71 17.91 -18.48
C PHE A 198 -7.90 16.43 -18.07
N GLY A 199 -8.92 16.14 -17.26
CA GLY A 199 -9.24 14.79 -16.80
C GLY A 199 -8.26 14.25 -15.76
N TRP A 200 -7.51 15.13 -15.08
CA TRP A 200 -6.47 14.77 -14.12
C TRP A 200 -6.95 14.71 -12.68
N LYS A 201 -8.14 15.24 -12.39
CA LYS A 201 -8.78 15.12 -11.06
C LYS A 201 -8.78 13.68 -10.52
N ARG A 202 -8.84 12.68 -11.40
CA ARG A 202 -8.80 11.24 -11.05
C ARG A 202 -7.48 10.78 -10.42
N TYR A 203 -6.38 11.48 -10.69
CA TYR A 203 -5.05 11.09 -10.23
C TYR A 203 -4.74 11.66 -8.85
N PHE A 204 -5.27 12.84 -8.53
CA PHE A 204 -4.96 13.55 -7.30
C PHE A 204 -5.94 13.19 -6.18
N LYS A 205 -5.42 12.60 -5.10
CA LYS A 205 -6.20 12.29 -3.88
C LYS A 205 -6.33 13.51 -2.98
N TYR A 206 -5.29 14.34 -2.92
CA TYR A 206 -5.22 15.52 -2.07
C TYR A 206 -5.06 16.77 -2.93
N VAL A 207 -5.93 17.77 -2.74
CA VAL A 207 -5.94 18.97 -3.57
C VAL A 207 -6.07 20.19 -2.68
N GLU A 208 -4.92 20.73 -2.27
CA GLU A 208 -4.82 21.96 -1.50
C GLU A 208 -4.49 23.11 -2.46
N ILE A 209 -5.48 23.95 -2.74
CA ILE A 209 -5.35 25.10 -3.63
C ILE A 209 -5.95 26.32 -2.94
N PHE A 210 -5.09 27.17 -2.38
CA PHE A 210 -5.49 28.42 -1.74
C PHE A 210 -4.27 29.35 -1.50
N PRO A 211 -4.47 30.68 -1.42
CA PRO A 211 -3.41 31.59 -1.00
C PRO A 211 -2.91 31.29 0.42
N GLY A 212 -1.59 31.24 0.60
CA GLY A 212 -1.00 30.97 1.92
C GLY A 212 0.44 30.50 1.83
N SER A 213 1.00 30.01 2.94
CA SER A 213 2.30 29.33 2.95
C SER A 213 2.14 27.86 2.55
N LYS A 214 3.16 27.30 1.87
CA LYS A 214 3.22 25.87 1.56
C LYS A 214 3.24 24.99 2.81
N ILE A 215 3.70 25.52 3.94
CA ILE A 215 3.65 24.81 5.22
C ILE A 215 2.22 24.42 5.58
N THR A 216 1.25 25.32 5.40
CA THR A 216 -0.17 25.02 5.67
C THR A 216 -0.71 23.94 4.75
N HIS A 217 -0.41 24.04 3.45
CA HIS A 217 -0.82 23.04 2.46
C HIS A 217 -0.29 21.65 2.82
N PHE A 218 1.01 21.56 3.14
CA PHE A 218 1.63 20.29 3.52
C PHE A 218 1.13 19.78 4.87
N SER A 219 0.78 20.66 5.80
CA SER A 219 0.13 20.27 7.07
C SER A 219 -1.23 19.62 6.85
N ASP A 220 -2.07 20.19 5.97
CA ASP A 220 -3.39 19.63 5.66
C ASP A 220 -3.26 18.30 4.92
N ILE A 221 -2.34 18.25 3.95
CA ILE A 221 -1.99 17.03 3.24
C ILE A 221 -1.49 15.93 4.19
N HIS A 222 -0.56 16.24 5.09
CA HIS A 222 -0.02 15.29 6.07
C HIS A 222 -1.14 14.75 6.97
N LYS A 223 -2.02 15.64 7.45
CA LYS A 223 -3.17 15.25 8.27
C LYS A 223 -4.15 14.33 7.54
N ASN A 224 -4.38 14.55 6.26
CA ASN A 224 -5.35 13.78 5.46
C ASN A 224 -4.76 12.49 4.87
N SER A 225 -3.45 12.46 4.62
CA SER A 225 -2.75 11.30 4.06
C SER A 225 -2.17 10.37 5.11
N HIS A 226 -1.85 10.89 6.31
CA HIS A 226 -1.11 10.18 7.34
C HIS A 226 0.29 9.71 6.90
N ILE A 227 0.82 10.30 5.82
CA ILE A 227 2.17 10.03 5.30
C ILE A 227 3.15 10.96 6.03
N ASP A 228 4.25 10.42 6.56
CA ASP A 228 5.28 11.24 7.20
C ASP A 228 5.93 12.21 6.19
N TYR A 229 6.29 13.42 6.61
CA TYR A 229 6.92 14.40 5.71
C TYR A 229 8.18 13.89 5.01
N LYS A 230 8.98 13.07 5.71
CA LYS A 230 10.19 12.43 5.15
C LYS A 230 9.90 11.49 3.99
N ASP A 231 8.66 11.01 3.89
CA ASP A 231 8.17 10.13 2.84
C ASP A 231 7.46 10.92 1.73
N MET A 232 7.52 12.26 1.72
CA MET A 232 6.92 13.10 0.68
C MET A 232 7.95 13.65 -0.29
N LEU A 233 7.57 13.67 -1.58
CA LEU A 233 8.36 14.21 -2.67
C LEU A 233 7.62 15.39 -3.31
N PHE A 234 8.29 16.53 -3.43
CA PHE A 234 7.65 17.78 -3.84
C PHE A 234 8.38 18.44 -5.00
N PHE A 235 7.64 18.86 -6.02
CA PHE A 235 8.17 19.53 -7.20
C PHE A 235 7.59 20.94 -7.29
N ASP A 236 8.46 21.94 -7.34
CA ASP A 236 8.09 23.35 -7.40
C ASP A 236 9.16 24.11 -8.18
N ASP A 237 8.75 25.14 -8.92
CA ASP A 237 9.65 26.01 -9.67
C ASP A 237 10.22 27.15 -8.80
N GLU A 238 9.63 27.40 -7.63
CA GLU A 238 10.06 28.45 -6.72
C GLU A 238 10.95 27.88 -5.60
N ALA A 239 12.24 28.23 -5.62
CA ALA A 239 13.20 27.79 -4.61
C ALA A 239 12.77 28.14 -3.16
N ARG A 240 12.00 29.22 -2.98
CA ARG A 240 11.42 29.58 -1.67
C ARG A 240 10.48 28.49 -1.14
N ASN A 241 9.61 27.95 -1.98
CA ASN A 241 8.65 26.92 -1.60
C ASN A 241 9.39 25.63 -1.20
N ILE A 242 10.44 25.26 -1.97
CA ILE A 242 11.32 24.13 -1.65
C ILE A 242 11.95 24.29 -0.26
N MET A 243 12.50 25.46 0.04
CA MET A 243 13.10 25.74 1.35
C MET A 243 12.08 25.78 2.49
N GLU A 244 10.85 26.25 2.25
CA GLU A 244 9.79 26.28 3.26
C GLU A 244 9.38 24.86 3.67
N VAL A 245 9.10 23.98 2.71
CA VAL A 245 8.66 22.60 3.01
C VAL A 245 9.81 21.69 3.44
N GLY A 246 11.03 21.98 3.02
CA GLY A 246 12.22 21.25 3.45
C GLY A 246 12.43 21.31 4.98
N LYS A 247 11.95 22.39 5.63
CA LYS A 247 11.95 22.50 7.11
C LYS A 247 11.06 21.46 7.80
N LEU A 248 10.07 20.91 7.09
CA LEU A 248 9.19 19.85 7.58
C LEU A 248 9.80 18.45 7.38
N GLY A 249 10.88 18.33 6.59
CA GLY A 249 11.49 17.06 6.20
C GLY A 249 11.04 16.55 4.82
N VAL A 250 10.24 17.33 4.08
CA VAL A 250 9.83 16.99 2.70
C VAL A 250 11.02 17.10 1.76
N TYR A 251 11.19 16.12 0.86
CA TYR A 251 12.21 16.21 -0.18
C TYR A 251 11.71 17.07 -1.34
N GLY A 252 12.21 18.30 -1.41
CA GLY A 252 11.87 19.25 -2.46
C GLY A 252 12.83 19.21 -3.65
N VAL A 253 12.26 19.22 -4.86
CA VAL A 253 12.94 19.22 -6.15
C VAL A 253 12.60 20.51 -6.87
N LEU A 254 13.62 21.34 -7.13
CA LEU A 254 13.48 22.56 -7.90
C LEU A 254 13.36 22.23 -9.39
N VAL A 255 12.30 22.70 -10.05
CA VAL A 255 12.01 22.39 -11.46
C VAL A 255 12.02 23.65 -12.32
N GLY A 256 12.80 23.65 -13.41
CA GLY A 256 12.87 24.81 -14.32
C GLY A 256 11.78 24.81 -15.41
N ASP A 257 11.65 23.71 -16.14
CA ASP A 257 10.79 23.61 -17.35
C ASP A 257 9.66 22.57 -17.17
N GLY A 258 8.99 22.63 -16.04
CA GLY A 258 7.91 21.70 -15.69
C GLY A 258 8.37 20.26 -15.44
N VAL A 259 7.44 19.44 -14.95
CA VAL A 259 7.73 18.06 -14.60
C VAL A 259 7.78 17.21 -15.87
N ASN A 260 8.88 16.47 -16.02
CA ASN A 260 9.06 15.47 -17.05
C ASN A 260 9.60 14.17 -16.45
N ARG A 261 9.59 13.10 -17.26
CA ARG A 261 9.99 11.76 -16.82
C ARG A 261 11.41 11.70 -16.25
N ARG A 262 12.37 12.42 -16.84
CA ARG A 262 13.77 12.41 -16.37
C ARG A 262 13.87 13.02 -14.98
N VAL A 263 13.23 14.17 -14.77
CA VAL A 263 13.19 14.86 -13.47
C VAL A 263 12.57 13.96 -12.39
N VAL A 264 11.49 13.25 -12.72
CA VAL A 264 10.85 12.30 -11.79
C VAL A 264 11.78 11.13 -11.45
N GLU A 265 12.37 10.49 -12.46
CA GLU A 265 13.27 9.35 -12.25
C GLU A 265 14.52 9.73 -11.45
N ASP A 266 15.11 10.90 -11.72
CA ASP A 266 16.27 11.42 -10.99
C ASP A 266 15.94 11.78 -9.54
N ALA A 267 14.75 12.37 -9.32
CA ALA A 267 14.26 12.65 -7.99
C ALA A 267 14.04 11.37 -7.17
N LEU A 268 13.36 10.37 -7.74
CA LEU A 268 13.13 9.08 -7.08
C LEU A 268 14.45 8.36 -6.75
N ARG A 269 15.43 8.39 -7.68
CA ARG A 269 16.78 7.83 -7.45
C ARG A 269 17.56 8.56 -6.35
N SER A 270 17.34 9.87 -6.20
CA SER A 270 18.02 10.67 -5.18
C SER A 270 17.35 10.49 -3.82
N PHE A 271 16.02 10.41 -3.82
CA PHE A 271 15.20 10.13 -2.65
C PHE A 271 15.51 8.76 -2.03
N SER A 272 15.72 7.73 -2.85
CA SER A 272 16.03 6.37 -2.35
C SER A 272 17.40 6.23 -1.67
N LYS A 273 18.26 7.25 -1.77
CA LYS A 273 19.62 7.27 -1.19
C LYS A 273 19.72 8.05 0.11
N GLN A 274 18.67 8.76 0.53
CA GLN A 274 18.57 9.35 1.88
C GLN A 274 18.31 8.26 2.92
#